data_AF-A0A4Z2E1X0-F1
#
_entry.id   AF-A0A4Z2E1X0-F1
#
_cell.length_a   1.000
_cell.length_b   1.000
_cell.length_c   1.000
_cell.angle_alpha   90.00
_cell.angle_beta   90.00
_cell.angle_gamma   90.00
#
_symmetry.space_group_name_H-M   'P 1'
#
loop_
_entity.id
_entity.type
_entity.pdbx_description
1 polymer ?
#
loop_
_entity_poly.entity_id
_entity_poly.type
_entity_poly.pdbx_seq_one_letter_code
_entity_poly.pdbx_strand_id
1 'polypeptide(L)'
;MAFGDIFLHLLTGHLTLLSDEFGTEDFCSVVFDGFLLTSFSSKENVHRHALRIMLHLHHKLLPACMETLMKTLEPPKQSSEPVKELYTQLTEKMDAQKKSPPPSDEAPPLDLGLPPVPVPPPAAAPPTPL
;
A
#
# COMPACT_ATOMS: atom_id res chain seq x y z
N MET A 1 -19.44 17.56 10.71
CA MET A 1 -19.79 16.76 9.50
C MET A 1 -18.61 15.83 9.20
N ALA A 2 -18.82 14.51 9.15
CA ALA A 2 -17.75 13.51 8.99
C ALA A 2 -17.05 13.51 7.61
N PHE A 3 -17.52 14.32 6.66
CA PHE A 3 -16.95 14.44 5.32
C PHE A 3 -16.29 15.80 5.08
N GLY A 4 -15.82 16.46 6.14
CA GLY A 4 -14.97 17.64 6.00
C GLY A 4 -13.61 17.24 5.43
N ASP A 5 -13.03 18.08 4.58
CA ASP A 5 -11.77 17.79 3.87
C ASP A 5 -10.62 17.48 4.85
N ILE A 6 -10.52 18.25 5.94
CA ILE A 6 -9.51 18.06 7.00
C ILE A 6 -9.67 16.68 7.65
N PHE A 7 -10.89 16.28 7.99
CA PHE A 7 -11.15 14.97 8.61
C PHE A 7 -10.81 13.83 7.65
N LEU A 8 -11.23 13.95 6.39
CA LEU A 8 -10.92 12.93 5.38
C LEU A 8 -9.43 12.82 5.13
N HIS A 9 -8.72 13.94 5.08
CA HIS A 9 -7.27 13.94 4.93
C HIS A 9 -6.60 13.19 6.07
N LEU A 10 -6.94 13.53 7.33
CA LEU A 10 -6.43 12.84 8.51
C LEU A 10 -6.79 11.34 8.48
N LEU A 11 -8.04 11.00 8.21
CA LEU A 11 -8.49 9.61 8.12
C LEU A 11 -7.71 8.83 7.06
N THR A 12 -7.58 9.37 5.85
CA THR A 12 -6.81 8.72 4.78
C THR A 12 -5.34 8.54 5.14
N GLY A 13 -4.75 9.49 5.88
CA GLY A 13 -3.41 9.36 6.42
C GLY A 13 -3.29 8.20 7.40
N HIS A 14 -4.21 8.09 8.36
CA HIS A 14 -4.21 6.98 9.33
C HIS A 14 -4.46 5.63 8.66
N LEU A 15 -5.40 5.54 7.73
CA LEU A 15 -5.65 4.31 6.98
C LEU A 15 -4.42 3.89 6.16
N THR A 16 -3.65 4.85 5.63
CA THR A 16 -2.39 4.54 4.93
C THR A 16 -1.36 3.92 5.87
N LEU A 17 -1.33 4.29 7.15
CA LEU A 17 -0.48 3.64 8.15
C LEU A 17 -0.93 2.21 8.47
N LEU A 18 -2.21 1.89 8.26
CA LEU A 18 -2.78 0.56 8.42
C LEU A 18 -2.77 -0.24 7.11
N SER A 19 -1.81 0.04 6.23
CA SER A 19 -1.78 -0.52 4.87
C SER A 19 -1.80 -2.05 4.80
N ASP A 20 -1.25 -2.73 5.81
CA ASP A 20 -1.19 -4.20 5.84
C ASP A 20 -2.56 -4.84 6.10
N GLU A 21 -3.49 -4.13 6.72
CA GLU A 21 -4.85 -4.63 7.01
C GLU A 21 -5.72 -4.71 5.75
N PHE A 22 -5.37 -3.92 4.71
CA PHE A 22 -6.07 -3.91 3.42
C PHE A 22 -5.84 -5.16 2.57
N GLY A 23 -4.99 -6.09 3.02
CA GLY A 23 -4.90 -7.43 2.45
C GLY A 23 -6.13 -8.30 2.76
N THR A 24 -7.04 -7.84 3.62
CA THR A 24 -8.27 -8.55 3.98
C THR A 24 -9.51 -7.93 3.32
N GLU A 25 -10.46 -8.78 2.93
CA GLU A 25 -11.71 -8.33 2.31
C GLU A 25 -12.59 -7.57 3.30
N ASP A 26 -12.67 -8.04 4.56
CA ASP A 26 -13.47 -7.42 5.61
C ASP A 26 -13.05 -5.97 5.87
N PHE A 27 -11.75 -5.70 6.02
CA PHE A 27 -11.26 -4.35 6.27
C PHE A 27 -11.50 -3.44 5.06
N CYS A 28 -11.23 -3.94 3.85
CA CYS A 28 -11.53 -3.21 2.62
C CYS A 28 -13.01 -2.84 2.53
N SER A 29 -13.92 -3.78 2.80
CA SER A 29 -15.35 -3.52 2.70
C SER A 29 -15.83 -2.52 3.74
N VAL A 30 -15.36 -2.62 4.99
CA VAL A 30 -15.72 -1.64 6.04
C VAL A 30 -15.28 -0.22 5.67
N VAL A 31 -14.05 -0.06 5.16
CA VAL A 31 -13.50 1.26 4.82
C VAL A 31 -14.12 1.82 3.54
N PHE A 32 -14.17 1.03 2.47
CA PHE A 32 -14.68 1.49 1.19
C PHE A 32 -16.19 1.44 1.15
N ASP A 33 -16.82 0.28 1.25
CA ASP A 33 -18.27 0.13 1.13
C ASP A 33 -19.02 0.75 2.31
N GLY A 34 -18.51 0.54 3.53
CA GLY A 34 -19.14 1.00 4.77
C GLY A 34 -18.98 2.49 5.04
N PHE A 35 -17.97 3.15 4.44
CA PHE A 35 -17.69 4.55 4.70
C PHE A 35 -17.51 5.39 3.42
N LEU A 36 -16.44 5.19 2.65
CA LEU A 36 -16.09 6.10 1.54
C LEU A 36 -17.14 6.09 0.42
N LEU A 37 -17.57 4.90 -0.01
CA LEU A 37 -18.50 4.71 -1.13
C LEU A 37 -19.95 5.04 -0.77
N THR A 38 -20.29 5.16 0.51
CA THR A 38 -21.62 5.61 0.93
C THR A 38 -21.93 7.05 0.53
N SER A 39 -20.89 7.88 0.30
CA SER A 39 -21.05 9.33 0.15
C SER A 39 -20.30 9.93 -1.05
N PHE A 40 -19.43 9.18 -1.73
CA PHE A 40 -18.59 9.71 -2.82
C PHE A 40 -19.39 10.35 -3.96
N SER A 41 -20.54 9.77 -4.34
CA SER A 41 -21.36 10.29 -5.45
C SER A 41 -21.98 11.67 -5.17
N SER A 42 -22.14 12.02 -3.89
CA SER A 42 -22.70 13.31 -3.46
C SER A 42 -21.64 14.33 -3.05
N LYS A 43 -20.39 13.90 -2.90
CA LYS A 43 -19.30 14.70 -2.34
C LYS A 43 -17.99 14.43 -3.08
N GLU A 44 -17.63 15.36 -3.95
CA GLU A 44 -16.39 15.27 -4.74
C GLU A 44 -15.14 15.12 -3.88
N ASN A 45 -15.09 15.77 -2.72
CA ASN A 45 -13.96 15.65 -1.81
C ASN A 45 -13.78 14.22 -1.28
N VAL A 46 -14.87 13.48 -1.04
CA VAL A 46 -14.81 12.06 -0.67
C VAL A 46 -14.27 11.22 -1.81
N HIS A 47 -14.75 11.47 -3.03
CA HIS A 47 -14.25 10.78 -4.24
C HIS A 47 -12.74 10.99 -4.42
N ARG A 48 -12.27 12.24 -4.33
CA ARG A 48 -10.85 12.58 -4.40
C ARG A 48 -10.02 11.85 -3.34
N HIS A 49 -10.51 11.78 -2.11
CA HIS A 49 -9.80 11.10 -1.01
C HIS A 49 -9.79 9.58 -1.18
N ALA A 50 -10.88 8.99 -1.67
CA ALA A 50 -10.96 7.56 -1.99
C ALA A 50 -9.94 7.18 -3.09
N LEU A 51 -9.82 7.98 -4.15
CA LEU A 51 -8.83 7.75 -5.20
C LEU A 51 -7.39 7.89 -4.67
N ARG A 52 -7.12 8.90 -3.82
CA ARG A 52 -5.78 9.07 -3.22
C ARG A 52 -5.36 7.89 -2.37
N ILE A 53 -6.24 7.40 -1.48
CA ILE A 53 -5.88 6.27 -0.64
C ILE A 53 -5.65 5.01 -1.48
N MET A 54 -6.47 4.76 -2.51
CA MET A 54 -6.22 3.65 -3.44
C MET A 54 -4.88 3.78 -4.16
N LEU A 55 -4.49 4.98 -4.59
CA LEU A 55 -3.20 5.23 -5.24
C LEU A 55 -2.01 4.90 -4.33
N HIS A 56 -2.14 5.13 -3.03
CA HIS A 56 -1.12 4.77 -2.05
C HIS A 56 -1.13 3.27 -1.75
N LEU A 57 -2.31 2.67 -1.63
CA LEU A 57 -2.49 1.29 -1.16
C LEU A 57 -2.64 0.26 -2.28
N HIS A 58 -2.49 0.65 -3.55
CA HIS A 58 -2.72 -0.24 -4.69
C HIS A 58 -1.96 -1.56 -4.69
N HIS A 59 -0.78 -1.60 -4.07
CA HIS A 59 0.06 -2.79 -3.94
C HIS A 59 -0.31 -3.66 -2.72
N LYS A 60 -1.12 -3.15 -1.79
CA LYS A 60 -1.56 -3.83 -0.57
C LYS A 60 -3.00 -4.33 -0.66
N LEU A 61 -3.80 -3.70 -1.51
CA LEU A 61 -5.18 -4.07 -1.75
C LEU A 61 -5.28 -5.42 -2.48
N LEU A 62 -6.28 -6.21 -2.12
CA LEU A 62 -6.61 -7.43 -2.85
C LEU A 62 -6.93 -7.11 -4.33
N PRO A 63 -6.43 -7.90 -5.29
CA PRO A 63 -6.70 -7.67 -6.71
C PRO A 63 -8.19 -7.58 -7.04
N ALA A 64 -9.03 -8.44 -6.43
CA ALA A 64 -10.48 -8.43 -6.63
C ALA A 64 -11.13 -7.14 -6.09
N CYS A 65 -10.67 -6.65 -4.93
CA CYS A 65 -11.12 -5.39 -4.36
C CYS A 65 -10.72 -4.23 -5.27
N MET A 66 -9.46 -4.21 -5.73
CA MET A 66 -8.94 -3.19 -6.63
C MET A 66 -9.77 -3.09 -7.92
N GLU A 67 -10.04 -4.21 -8.60
CA GLU A 67 -10.85 -4.21 -9.83
C GLU A 67 -12.27 -3.69 -9.61
N THR A 68 -12.87 -4.05 -8.48
CA THR A 68 -14.22 -3.58 -8.10
C THR A 68 -14.23 -2.08 -7.83
N LEU A 69 -13.26 -1.59 -7.04
CA LEU A 69 -13.14 -0.18 -6.70
C LEU A 69 -12.84 0.68 -7.92
N MET A 70 -11.99 0.22 -8.85
CA MET A 70 -11.71 0.91 -10.12
C MET A 70 -12.98 1.16 -10.92
N LYS A 71 -13.84 0.14 -11.06
CA LYS A 71 -15.12 0.29 -11.77
C LYS A 71 -16.07 1.24 -11.04
N THR A 72 -16.14 1.14 -9.72
CA THR A 72 -17.06 1.93 -8.90
C THR A 72 -16.67 3.41 -8.84
N LEU A 73 -15.36 3.70 -8.77
CA LEU A 73 -14.82 5.05 -8.65
C LEU A 73 -14.51 5.68 -10.00
N GLU A 74 -14.96 5.09 -11.10
CA GLU A 74 -14.83 5.67 -12.44
C GLU A 74 -15.42 7.09 -12.45
N PRO A 75 -14.62 8.11 -12.84
CA PRO A 75 -15.05 9.49 -12.81
C PRO A 75 -16.17 9.74 -13.83
N PRO A 76 -17.34 10.27 -13.43
CA PRO A 76 -18.38 10.63 -14.39
C PRO A 76 -17.92 11.78 -15.29
N LYS A 77 -18.54 11.95 -16.46
CA LYS A 77 -18.15 13.00 -17.45
C LYS A 77 -18.08 14.41 -16.85
N GLN A 78 -18.95 14.71 -15.89
CA GLN A 78 -19.07 15.99 -15.17
C GLN A 78 -18.12 16.15 -13.97
N SER A 79 -17.30 15.14 -13.65
CA SER A 79 -16.32 15.25 -12.56
C SER A 79 -15.22 16.27 -12.87
N SER A 80 -14.65 16.83 -11.81
CA SER A 80 -13.55 17.79 -11.90
C SER A 80 -12.26 17.15 -12.44
N GLU A 81 -11.42 17.96 -13.07
CA GLU A 81 -10.10 17.57 -13.59
C GLU A 81 -9.22 16.82 -12.58
N PRO A 82 -9.06 17.25 -11.30
CA PRO A 82 -8.20 16.54 -10.36
C PRO A 82 -8.69 15.11 -10.04
N VAL A 83 -10.00 14.85 -10.08
CA VAL A 83 -10.55 13.50 -9.87
C VAL A 83 -10.22 12.61 -11.08
N LYS A 84 -10.39 13.15 -12.29
CA LYS A 84 -10.03 12.46 -13.54
C LYS A 84 -8.54 12.15 -13.59
N GLU A 85 -7.71 13.11 -13.23
CA GLU A 85 -6.24 12.96 -13.20
C GLU A 85 -5.81 11.87 -12.22
N LEU A 86 -6.37 11.85 -10.99
CA LEU A 86 -6.08 10.81 -10.00
C LEU A 86 -6.49 9.42 -10.48
N TYR A 87 -7.64 9.30 -11.14
CA TYR A 87 -8.10 8.02 -11.69
C TYR A 87 -7.19 7.52 -12.83
N THR A 88 -6.76 8.42 -13.72
CA THR A 88 -5.80 8.10 -14.78
C THR A 88 -4.48 7.63 -14.18
N GLN A 89 -3.91 8.37 -13.22
CA GLN A 89 -2.67 8.00 -12.54
C GLN A 89 -2.76 6.62 -11.86
N LEU A 90 -3.89 6.32 -11.23
CA LEU A 90 -4.13 5.03 -10.61
C LEU A 90 -4.16 3.89 -11.63
N THR A 91 -4.84 4.11 -12.77
CA THR A 91 -4.91 3.16 -13.88
C THR A 91 -3.51 2.87 -14.43
N GLU A 92 -2.75 3.91 -14.75
CA GLU A 92 -1.40 3.79 -15.28
C GLU A 92 -0.46 3.05 -14.31
N LYS A 93 -0.58 3.32 -13.00
CA LYS A 93 0.20 2.61 -11.97
C LYS A 93 -0.14 1.13 -11.90
N MET A 94 -1.41 0.76 -12.02
CA MET A 94 -1.82 -0.65 -12.04
C MET A 94 -1.28 -1.37 -13.27
N ASP A 95 -1.32 -0.74 -14.44
CA ASP A 95 -0.77 -1.32 -15.68
C ASP A 95 0.76 -1.46 -15.62
N ALA A 96 1.45 -0.46 -15.07
CA ALA A 96 2.90 -0.52 -14.84
C ALA A 96 3.30 -1.65 -13.87
N GLN A 97 2.49 -1.90 -12.84
CA GLN A 97 2.71 -3.00 -11.90
C GLN A 97 2.54 -4.38 -12.58
N LYS A 98 1.55 -4.53 -13.46
CA LYS A 98 1.34 -5.77 -14.24
C LYS A 98 2.46 -6.07 -15.23
N LYS A 99 3.16 -5.03 -15.70
CA LYS A 99 4.24 -5.16 -16.70
C LYS A 99 5.64 -5.34 -16.09
N SER A 100 5.81 -5.06 -14.80
CA SER A 100 7.09 -5.35 -14.13
C SER A 100 7.28 -6.86 -13.98
N PRO A 101 8.50 -7.39 -14.26
CA PRO A 101 8.84 -8.75 -13.86
C PRO A 101 8.65 -8.91 -12.35
N PRO A 102 8.35 -10.12 -11.83
CA PRO A 102 8.35 -10.35 -10.39
C PRO A 102 9.69 -9.85 -9.83
N PRO A 103 9.70 -9.16 -8.66
CA PRO A 103 10.95 -8.86 -8.01
C PRO A 103 11.67 -10.20 -7.85
N SER A 104 12.87 -10.29 -8.41
CA SER A 104 13.76 -11.39 -8.09
C SER A 104 13.80 -11.46 -6.56
N ASP A 105 13.43 -12.61 -6.03
CA ASP A 105 13.75 -13.02 -4.67
C ASP A 105 15.28 -13.02 -4.58
N GLU A 106 15.85 -11.84 -4.38
CA GLU A 106 17.23 -11.66 -4.01
C GLU A 106 17.19 -10.59 -2.94
N ALA A 107 16.93 -11.05 -1.72
CA ALA A 107 17.52 -10.40 -0.58
C ALA A 107 18.98 -10.10 -0.94
N PRO A 108 19.43 -8.84 -1.05
CA PRO A 108 20.84 -8.61 -0.92
C PRO A 108 21.13 -9.05 0.51
N PRO A 109 21.95 -10.09 0.76
CA PRO A 109 22.63 -10.10 2.04
C PRO A 109 23.37 -8.77 2.03
N LEU A 110 22.97 -7.85 2.90
CA LEU A 110 23.76 -6.68 3.20
C LEU A 110 25.01 -7.23 3.89
N ASP A 111 25.94 -7.76 3.10
CA ASP A 111 27.35 -7.87 3.45
C ASP A 111 27.83 -6.42 3.47
N LEU A 112 27.48 -5.71 4.55
CA LEU A 112 28.31 -4.63 5.01
C LEU A 112 29.67 -5.28 5.23
N GLY A 113 30.56 -5.08 4.26
CA GLY A 113 31.95 -5.51 4.30
C GLY A 113 32.62 -4.98 5.54
N LEU A 114 32.45 -5.70 6.65
CA LEU A 114 33.30 -5.64 7.80
C LEU A 114 34.40 -6.66 7.52
N PRO A 115 35.69 -6.25 7.53
CA PRO A 115 36.77 -7.20 7.37
C PRO A 115 36.62 -8.30 8.44
N PRO A 116 36.77 -9.59 8.09
CA PRO A 116 36.71 -10.65 9.08
C PRO A 116 37.85 -10.41 10.07
N VAL A 117 37.49 -10.06 11.30
CA VAL A 117 38.44 -10.03 12.41
C VAL A 117 38.91 -11.48 12.58
N PRO A 118 40.22 -11.78 12.48
CA PRO A 118 40.73 -13.12 12.69
C PRO A 118 40.41 -13.52 14.13
N VAL A 119 39.54 -14.51 14.30
CA VAL A 119 39.30 -15.15 15.59
C VAL A 119 40.55 -15.98 15.90
N PRO A 120 41.27 -15.75 17.02
CA PRO A 120 42.41 -16.57 17.37
C PRO A 120 41.95 -18.02 17.65
N PRO A 121 42.76 -19.03 17.28
CA PRO A 121 42.41 -20.43 17.44
C PRO A 121 42.17 -20.79 18.92
N PRO A 122 41.25 -21.72 19.21
CA PRO A 122 41.02 -22.18 20.58
C PRO A 122 42.28 -22.88 21.10
N ALA A 123 42.74 -22.44 22.28
CA ALA A 123 43.83 -23.10 22.99
C ALA A 123 43.44 -24.55 23.27
N ALA A 124 44.22 -25.48 22.74
CA ALA A 124 44.12 -26.89 23.05
C ALA A 124 44.29 -27.08 24.57
N ALA A 125 43.31 -27.71 25.20
CA ALA A 125 43.39 -28.11 26.61
C ALA A 125 44.56 -29.11 26.79
N PRO A 126 45.33 -29.01 27.90
CA PRO A 126 46.42 -29.94 28.17
C PRO A 126 45.88 -31.33 28.50
N PRO A 127 46.56 -32.42 28.11
CA PRO A 127 46.21 -33.76 28.54
C PRO A 127 46.60 -33.95 30.01
N THR A 128 45.64 -34.29 30.86
CA THR A 128 45.87 -34.75 32.22
C THR A 128 46.58 -36.12 32.17
N PRO A 129 47.73 -36.33 32.84
CA PRO A 129 48.31 -37.65 32.98
C PRO A 129 47.58 -38.48 34.06
N LEU A 130 47.75 -39.80 33.96
CA LEU A 130 47.27 -40.86 34.86
C LEU A 130 47.52 -40.60 36.35
#